data_AF-A0A2A2KYG4-F1
#
_entry.id   AF-A0A2A2KYG4-F1
#
_cell.length_a   1.000
_cell.length_b   1.000
_cell.length_c   1.000
_cell.angle_alpha   90.00
_cell.angle_beta   90.00
_cell.angle_gamma   90.00
#
_symmetry.space_group_name_H-M   'P 1'
#
loop_
_entity.id
_entity.type
_entity.pdbx_description
1 polymer ?
#
loop_
_entity_poly.entity_id
_entity_poly.type
_entity_poly.pdbx_seq_one_letter_code
_entity_poly.pdbx_strand_id
1 'polypeptide(L)'
;MADSTAQKAEEGGAGVESTNAKPPLPARIIALLCGTAVLALLIIFQVIPIALIVIGAIYQEDCSANHALPKWVTYYGIILLIVFIVTIFLRISASRLNQEVTKLAFIIDFVLQIVAAVVHFYVFTLLWPVFFAEEPKCDSLFLWFTFIVLTLLTILGALKICCGFFAFKEYDAYVKEEEKKENN
;
A
#
# COMPACT_ATOMS: atom_id res chain seq x y z
N MET A 1 19.00 -76.81 3.76
CA MET A 1 18.82 -76.97 2.30
C MET A 1 17.64 -76.10 1.90
N ALA A 2 17.81 -75.33 0.80
CA ALA A 2 17.14 -74.06 0.43
C ALA A 2 17.61 -72.91 1.34
N ASP A 3 18.44 -71.94 0.96
CA ASP A 3 18.77 -71.26 -0.31
C ASP A 3 17.63 -70.46 -0.97
N SER A 4 17.98 -69.20 -1.24
CA SER A 4 17.48 -68.29 -2.27
C SER A 4 16.81 -66.98 -1.80
N THR A 5 17.64 -65.93 -1.90
CA THR A 5 17.39 -64.63 -2.56
C THR A 5 16.60 -63.51 -1.88
N ALA A 6 17.41 -62.48 -1.55
CA ALA A 6 17.29 -61.11 -2.06
C ALA A 6 16.31 -60.16 -1.36
N GLN A 7 16.83 -59.40 -0.40
CA GLN A 7 16.43 -58.01 -0.19
C GLN A 7 17.67 -57.13 -0.26
N LYS A 8 17.82 -56.49 -1.42
CA LYS A 8 18.79 -55.45 -1.74
C LYS A 8 18.02 -54.13 -1.65
N ALA A 9 18.55 -53.21 -0.84
CA ALA A 9 18.46 -51.76 -0.87
C ALA A 9 17.29 -51.11 -1.64
N GLU A 10 16.52 -50.27 -0.94
CA GLU A 10 16.37 -48.88 -1.35
C GLU A 10 16.16 -47.99 -0.13
N GLU A 11 17.24 -47.30 0.22
CA GLU A 11 17.23 -46.06 0.99
C GLU A 11 16.46 -45.01 0.19
N GLY A 12 15.49 -44.36 0.82
CA GLY A 12 14.70 -43.31 0.22
C GLY A 12 14.00 -42.45 1.26
N GLY A 13 14.67 -42.23 2.39
CA GLY A 13 14.26 -41.23 3.37
C GLY A 13 14.46 -39.84 2.78
N ALA A 14 13.43 -39.32 2.11
CA ALA A 14 13.31 -37.90 1.82
C ALA A 14 12.95 -37.17 3.12
N GLY A 15 13.92 -37.10 4.04
CA GLY A 15 13.97 -36.05 5.03
C GLY A 15 14.06 -34.75 4.26
N VAL A 16 12.97 -33.98 4.24
CA VAL A 16 13.02 -32.56 3.91
C VAL A 16 13.75 -31.89 5.06
N GLU A 17 15.07 -31.99 5.01
CA GLU A 17 15.97 -31.17 5.80
C GLU A 17 15.74 -29.73 5.35
N SER A 18 14.93 -29.03 6.14
CA SER A 18 14.79 -27.57 6.13
C SER A 18 16.16 -26.97 6.44
N THR A 19 17.02 -26.97 5.42
CA THR A 19 18.30 -26.29 5.48
C THR A 19 17.99 -24.81 5.56
N ASN A 20 18.35 -24.25 6.71
CA ASN A 20 18.53 -22.83 7.01
C ASN A 20 19.54 -22.21 6.02
N ALA A 21 19.20 -22.17 4.72
CA ALA A 21 20.06 -21.67 3.67
C ALA A 21 20.06 -20.14 3.75
N LYS A 22 21.05 -19.60 4.46
CA LYS A 22 21.35 -18.17 4.51
C LYS A 22 21.42 -17.65 3.06
N PRO A 23 20.59 -16.65 2.67
CA PRO A 23 20.48 -16.25 1.28
C PRO A 23 21.84 -15.73 0.77
N PRO A 24 22.16 -15.93 -0.51
CA PRO A 24 23.45 -15.55 -1.08
C PRO A 24 23.71 -14.06 -0.87
N LEU A 25 24.94 -13.71 -0.48
CA LEU A 25 25.40 -12.33 -0.23
C LEU A 25 24.92 -11.29 -1.26
N PRO A 26 24.95 -11.52 -2.59
CA PRO A 26 24.43 -10.54 -3.55
C PRO A 26 22.92 -10.29 -3.43
N ALA A 27 22.11 -11.31 -3.10
CA ALA A 27 20.67 -11.15 -2.93
C ALA A 27 20.31 -10.27 -1.71
N ARG A 28 21.12 -10.35 -0.63
CA ARG A 28 20.96 -9.48 0.55
C ARG A 28 21.28 -8.02 0.26
N ILE A 29 22.33 -7.75 -0.52
CA ILE A 29 22.73 -6.39 -0.91
C ILE A 29 21.65 -5.78 -1.83
N ILE A 30 21.14 -6.54 -2.80
CA ILE A 30 20.07 -6.11 -3.70
C ILE A 30 18.79 -5.80 -2.91
N ALA A 31 18.40 -6.65 -1.95
CA ALA A 31 17.24 -6.40 -1.10
C ALA A 31 17.39 -5.12 -0.25
N LEU A 32 18.59 -4.86 0.30
CA LEU A 32 18.88 -3.64 1.05
C LEU A 32 18.85 -2.38 0.17
N LEU A 33 19.44 -2.43 -1.03
CA LEU A 33 19.40 -1.33 -1.99
C LEU A 33 17.97 -1.04 -2.47
N CYS A 34 17.20 -2.09 -2.74
CA CYS A 34 15.79 -1.96 -3.14
C CYS A 34 14.94 -1.39 -1.99
N GLY A 35 15.14 -1.87 -0.76
CA GLY A 35 14.44 -1.38 0.42
C GLY A 35 14.72 0.09 0.73
N THR A 36 15.99 0.52 0.62
CA THR A 36 16.39 1.92 0.85
C THR A 36 15.87 2.86 -0.24
N ALA A 37 15.91 2.44 -1.51
CA ALA A 37 15.34 3.21 -2.62
C ALA A 37 13.82 3.40 -2.47
N VAL A 38 13.09 2.34 -2.12
CA VAL A 38 11.65 2.42 -1.87
C VAL A 38 11.35 3.35 -0.68
N LEU A 39 12.14 3.26 0.41
CA LEU A 39 11.96 4.15 1.55
C LEU A 39 12.20 5.62 1.18
N ALA A 40 13.24 5.92 0.40
CA ALA A 40 13.52 7.29 -0.07
C ALA A 40 12.39 7.84 -0.94
N LEU A 41 11.86 7.03 -1.87
CA LEU A 41 10.70 7.39 -2.69
C LEU A 41 9.46 7.67 -1.84
N LEU A 42 9.22 6.85 -0.81
CA LEU A 42 8.11 7.06 0.13
C LEU A 42 8.25 8.39 0.89
N ILE A 43 9.47 8.77 1.30
CA ILE A 43 9.72 10.06 1.98
C ILE A 43 9.46 11.23 1.03
N ILE A 44 9.92 11.15 -0.23
CA ILE A 44 9.67 12.19 -1.23
C ILE A 44 8.16 12.32 -1.49
N PHE A 45 7.44 11.21 -1.48
CA PHE A 45 5.99 11.20 -1.68
C PHE A 45 5.22 11.95 -0.58
N GLN A 46 5.81 12.14 0.60
CA GLN A 46 5.20 12.92 1.69
C GLN A 46 5.15 14.41 1.45
N VAL A 47 5.90 14.93 0.46
CA VAL A 47 5.80 16.32 0.06
C VAL A 47 4.39 16.63 -0.49
N ILE A 48 3.74 15.67 -1.13
CA ILE A 48 2.42 15.83 -1.75
C ILE A 48 1.34 16.17 -0.70
N PRO A 49 1.11 15.38 0.36
CA PRO A 49 0.09 15.70 1.35
C PRO A 49 0.41 16.97 2.13
N ILE A 50 1.68 17.30 2.36
CA ILE A 50 2.07 18.59 2.97
C ILE A 50 1.67 19.75 2.04
N ALA A 51 1.96 19.63 0.74
CA ALA A 51 1.60 20.65 -0.24
C ALA A 51 0.07 20.85 -0.33
N LEU A 52 -0.73 19.76 -0.26
CA LEU A 52 -2.18 19.85 -0.19
C LEU A 52 -2.68 20.63 1.03
N ILE A 53 -2.06 20.43 2.20
CA ILE A 53 -2.41 21.16 3.43
C ILE A 53 -2.09 22.64 3.28
N VAL A 54 -0.89 22.97 2.80
CA VAL A 54 -0.44 24.36 2.66
C VAL A 54 -1.31 25.10 1.65
N ILE A 55 -1.56 24.51 0.48
CA ILE A 55 -2.37 25.12 -0.57
C ILE A 55 -3.84 25.24 -0.14
N GLY A 56 -4.41 24.21 0.49
CA GLY A 56 -5.77 24.28 1.03
C GLY A 56 -5.94 25.34 2.13
N ALA A 57 -4.91 25.56 2.95
CA ALA A 57 -4.92 26.58 4.00
C ALA A 57 -4.76 28.01 3.45
N ILE A 58 -3.89 28.22 2.46
CA ILE A 58 -3.68 29.54 1.84
C ILE A 58 -4.95 30.02 1.14
N TYR A 59 -5.60 29.15 0.37
CA TYR A 59 -6.77 29.51 -0.47
C TYR A 59 -8.11 29.30 0.24
N GLN A 60 -8.14 29.26 1.57
CA GLN A 60 -9.35 28.94 2.33
C GLN A 60 -10.46 30.01 2.19
N GLU A 61 -10.07 31.26 1.99
CA GLU A 61 -11.00 32.40 1.89
C GLU A 61 -11.28 32.86 0.45
N ASP A 62 -10.41 32.49 -0.49
CA ASP A 62 -10.41 33.03 -1.86
C ASP A 62 -11.42 32.36 -2.81
N CYS A 63 -11.97 31.20 -2.44
CA CYS A 63 -12.87 30.43 -3.30
C CYS A 63 -14.35 30.73 -2.98
N SER A 64 -14.91 31.75 -3.62
CA SER A 64 -16.31 32.18 -3.43
C SER A 64 -17.34 31.20 -3.99
N ALA A 65 -16.96 30.34 -4.93
CA ALA A 65 -17.85 29.33 -5.51
C ALA A 65 -18.19 28.23 -4.49
N ASN A 66 -17.22 27.81 -3.67
CA ASN A 66 -17.43 26.77 -2.68
C ASN A 66 -16.37 26.83 -1.56
N HIS A 67 -16.69 27.50 -0.46
CA HIS A 67 -15.83 27.56 0.72
C HIS A 67 -15.54 26.20 1.37
N ALA A 68 -16.30 25.15 1.03
CA ALA A 68 -16.04 23.81 1.55
C ALA A 68 -14.83 23.16 0.87
N LEU A 69 -14.55 23.50 -0.40
CA LEU A 69 -13.57 22.76 -1.20
C LEU A 69 -12.12 22.91 -0.68
N PRO A 70 -11.59 24.13 -0.43
CA PRO A 70 -10.26 24.28 0.17
C PRO A 70 -10.14 23.57 1.54
N LYS A 71 -11.21 23.63 2.36
CA LYS A 71 -11.25 22.95 3.67
C LYS A 71 -11.15 21.43 3.52
N TRP A 72 -11.91 20.85 2.60
CA TRP A 72 -11.87 19.41 2.35
C TRP A 72 -10.54 18.95 1.74
N VAL A 73 -9.89 19.77 0.91
CA VAL A 73 -8.53 19.50 0.42
C VAL A 73 -7.52 19.47 1.57
N THR A 74 -7.61 20.41 2.52
CA THR A 74 -6.77 20.42 3.73
C THR A 74 -7.01 19.17 4.59
N TYR A 75 -8.27 18.83 4.88
CA TYR A 75 -8.60 17.63 5.66
C TYR A 75 -8.12 16.36 4.98
N TYR A 76 -8.23 16.29 3.65
CA TYR A 76 -7.74 15.17 2.88
C TYR A 76 -6.22 15.01 2.98
N GLY A 77 -5.46 16.12 2.87
CA GLY A 77 -4.01 16.10 3.09
C GLY A 77 -3.62 15.60 4.48
N ILE A 78 -4.35 16.01 5.52
CA ILE A 78 -4.14 15.54 6.90
C ILE A 78 -4.42 14.03 7.02
N ILE A 79 -5.54 13.56 6.46
CA ILE A 79 -5.89 12.14 6.47
C ILE A 79 -4.80 11.32 5.77
N LEU A 80 -4.30 11.76 4.61
CA LEU A 80 -3.20 11.09 3.92
C LEU A 80 -1.93 11.00 4.77
N LEU A 81 -1.56 12.08 5.47
CA LEU A 81 -0.43 12.04 6.40
C LEU A 81 -0.63 11.02 7.52
N ILE A 82 -1.82 11.00 8.14
CA ILE A 82 -2.15 10.06 9.21
C ILE A 82 -2.07 8.61 8.69
N VAL A 83 -2.69 8.32 7.55
CA VAL A 83 -2.66 6.99 6.93
C VAL A 83 -1.21 6.58 6.69
N PHE A 84 -0.40 7.44 6.09
CA PHE A 84 1.00 7.12 5.80
C PHE A 84 1.82 6.84 7.08
N ILE A 85 1.67 7.69 8.09
CA ILE A 85 2.35 7.52 9.38
C ILE A 85 1.94 6.20 10.02
N VAL A 86 0.64 5.92 10.10
CA VAL A 86 0.12 4.67 10.68
C VAL A 86 0.61 3.46 9.87
N THR A 87 0.55 3.48 8.54
CA THR A 87 1.07 2.40 7.69
C THR A 87 2.55 2.13 7.97
N ILE A 88 3.38 3.17 8.12
CA ILE A 88 4.80 3.00 8.47
C ILE A 88 4.94 2.39 9.86
N PHE A 89 4.27 2.94 10.86
CA PHE A 89 4.33 2.41 12.23
C PHE A 89 3.87 0.96 12.30
N LEU A 90 2.80 0.60 11.61
CA LEU A 90 2.29 -0.76 11.52
C LEU A 90 3.27 -1.69 10.82
N ARG A 91 3.93 -1.26 9.73
CA ARG A 91 4.97 -2.07 9.06
C ARG A 91 6.20 -2.29 9.94
N ILE A 92 6.67 -1.25 10.62
CA ILE A 92 7.79 -1.37 11.56
C ILE A 92 7.41 -2.30 12.72
N SER A 93 6.18 -2.17 13.23
CA SER A 93 5.70 -3.01 14.34
C SER A 93 5.49 -4.46 13.92
N ALA A 94 4.93 -4.71 12.73
CA ALA A 94 4.76 -6.05 12.17
C ALA A 94 6.10 -6.76 11.97
N SER A 95 7.19 -6.04 11.71
CA SER A 95 8.53 -6.64 11.64
C SER A 95 9.06 -7.14 12.99
N ARG A 96 8.44 -6.72 14.11
CA ARG A 96 8.88 -7.03 15.48
C ARG A 96 7.89 -7.88 16.28
N LEU A 97 6.65 -8.03 15.82
CA LEU A 97 5.56 -8.64 16.60
C LEU A 97 5.07 -9.98 16.00
N ASN A 98 4.41 -10.77 16.85
CA ASN A 98 3.84 -12.07 16.50
C ASN A 98 2.76 -11.97 15.39
N GLN A 99 2.54 -13.10 14.70
CA GLN A 99 1.61 -13.25 13.57
C GLN A 99 0.19 -12.70 13.82
N GLU A 100 -0.31 -12.80 15.05
CA GLU A 100 -1.62 -12.29 15.48
C GLU A 100 -1.75 -10.76 15.34
N VAL A 101 -0.70 -10.01 15.69
CA VAL A 101 -0.73 -8.54 15.62
C VAL A 101 -0.56 -8.05 14.18
N THR A 102 0.11 -8.83 13.34
CA THR A 102 0.22 -8.56 11.91
C THR A 102 -1.15 -8.63 11.21
N LYS A 103 -2.03 -9.56 11.61
CA LYS A 103 -3.42 -9.60 11.11
C LYS A 103 -4.21 -8.35 11.49
N LEU A 104 -4.12 -7.92 12.75
CA LEU A 104 -4.81 -6.71 13.21
C LEU A 104 -4.28 -5.46 12.50
N ALA A 105 -2.96 -5.35 12.33
CA ALA A 105 -2.32 -4.27 11.60
C ALA A 105 -2.82 -4.17 10.15
N PHE A 106 -2.97 -5.31 9.48
CA PHE A 106 -3.51 -5.36 8.12
C PHE A 106 -4.96 -4.85 8.06
N ILE A 107 -5.80 -5.24 9.02
CA ILE A 107 -7.20 -4.76 9.09
C ILE A 107 -7.25 -3.25 9.31
N ILE A 108 -6.44 -2.72 10.23
CA ILE A 108 -6.38 -1.28 10.51
C ILE A 108 -5.92 -0.51 9.26
N ASP A 109 -4.86 -0.97 8.60
CA ASP A 109 -4.36 -0.35 7.37
C ASP A 109 -5.44 -0.36 6.28
N PHE A 110 -6.14 -1.47 6.10
CA PHE A 110 -7.23 -1.60 5.13
C PHE A 110 -8.38 -0.63 5.39
N VAL A 111 -8.85 -0.51 6.64
CA VAL A 111 -9.91 0.44 7.02
C VAL A 111 -9.47 1.87 6.75
N LEU A 112 -8.23 2.22 7.10
CA LEU A 112 -7.66 3.54 6.84
C LEU A 112 -7.59 3.87 5.34
N GLN A 113 -7.23 2.90 4.50
CA GLN A 113 -7.24 3.07 3.04
C GLN A 113 -8.66 3.29 2.50
N ILE A 114 -9.67 2.59 3.03
CA ILE A 114 -11.08 2.80 2.63
C ILE A 114 -11.51 4.22 2.98
N VAL A 115 -11.24 4.69 4.20
CA VAL A 115 -11.60 6.05 4.62
C VAL A 115 -10.91 7.09 3.72
N ALA A 116 -9.62 6.91 3.43
CA ALA A 116 -8.90 7.80 2.52
C ALA A 116 -9.49 7.79 1.10
N ALA A 117 -9.91 6.62 0.59
CA ALA A 117 -10.53 6.50 -0.73
C ALA A 117 -11.90 7.20 -0.80
N VAL A 118 -12.72 7.06 0.24
CA VAL A 118 -14.04 7.74 0.32
C VAL A 118 -13.86 9.26 0.34
N VAL A 119 -12.94 9.77 1.18
CA VAL A 119 -12.67 11.21 1.23
C VAL A 119 -12.07 11.70 -0.09
N HIS A 120 -11.15 10.94 -0.70
CA HIS A 120 -10.59 11.26 -2.00
C HIS A 120 -11.68 11.43 -3.07
N PHE A 121 -12.57 10.45 -3.18
CA PHE A 121 -13.67 10.49 -4.14
C PHE A 121 -14.59 11.69 -3.87
N TYR A 122 -14.90 11.96 -2.60
CA TYR A 122 -15.70 13.12 -2.21
C TYR A 122 -15.06 14.46 -2.57
N VAL A 123 -13.75 14.65 -2.31
CA VAL A 123 -13.03 15.88 -2.71
C VAL A 123 -13.03 16.00 -4.23
N PHE A 124 -12.84 14.89 -4.95
CA PHE A 124 -12.84 14.86 -6.40
C PHE A 124 -14.21 15.24 -6.99
N THR A 125 -15.32 14.76 -6.41
CA THR A 125 -16.67 15.13 -6.84
C THR A 125 -17.00 16.59 -6.55
N LEU A 126 -16.43 17.19 -5.51
CA LEU A 126 -16.54 18.63 -5.26
C LEU A 126 -15.72 19.45 -6.25
N LEU A 127 -14.51 18.99 -6.62
CA LEU A 127 -13.60 19.69 -7.52
C LEU A 127 -14.09 19.68 -8.96
N TRP A 128 -14.63 18.55 -9.40
CA TRP A 128 -15.04 18.33 -10.79
C TRP A 128 -15.95 19.43 -11.36
N PRO A 129 -17.11 19.78 -10.75
CA PRO A 129 -17.98 20.82 -11.28
C PRO A 129 -17.36 22.22 -11.22
N VAL A 130 -16.49 22.49 -10.24
CA VAL A 130 -15.82 23.80 -10.10
C VAL A 130 -14.74 23.98 -11.16
N PHE A 131 -14.02 22.91 -11.49
CA PHE A 131 -12.94 22.93 -12.48
C PHE A 131 -13.47 23.14 -13.91
N PHE A 132 -14.61 22.54 -14.24
CA PHE A 132 -15.24 22.65 -15.58
C PHE A 132 -16.28 23.77 -15.69
N ALA A 133 -16.38 24.64 -14.69
CA ALA A 133 -17.23 25.83 -14.78
C ALA A 133 -16.67 26.82 -15.82
N GLU A 134 -17.55 27.48 -16.56
CA GLU A 134 -17.21 28.44 -17.62
C GLU A 134 -16.44 29.66 -17.06
N GLU A 135 -16.72 30.05 -15.82
CA GLU A 135 -16.01 31.10 -15.08
C GLU A 135 -15.67 30.62 -13.66
N PRO A 136 -14.47 30.02 -13.44
CA PRO A 136 -14.09 29.56 -12.12
C PRO A 136 -13.84 30.76 -11.19
N LYS A 137 -14.65 30.89 -10.13
CA LYS A 137 -14.47 31.94 -9.10
C LYS A 137 -13.44 31.59 -8.03
N CYS A 138 -12.48 30.73 -8.37
CA CYS A 138 -11.41 30.28 -7.49
C CYS A 138 -10.09 30.39 -8.23
N ASP A 139 -8.99 30.55 -7.49
CA ASP A 139 -7.67 30.76 -8.07
C ASP A 139 -7.27 29.59 -8.99
N SER A 140 -6.74 29.94 -10.17
CA SER A 140 -6.39 28.95 -11.19
C SER A 140 -5.26 28.01 -10.74
N LEU A 141 -4.28 28.53 -10.00
CA LEU A 141 -3.16 27.73 -9.47
C LEU A 141 -3.68 26.66 -8.51
N PHE A 142 -4.57 27.05 -7.60
CA PHE A 142 -5.18 26.11 -6.64
C PHE A 142 -5.97 25.00 -7.36
N LEU A 143 -6.78 25.36 -8.36
CA LEU A 143 -7.60 24.40 -9.12
C LEU A 143 -6.75 23.41 -9.90
N TRP A 144 -5.75 23.88 -10.66
CA TRP A 144 -4.86 23.02 -11.45
C TRP A 144 -4.00 22.13 -10.55
N PHE A 145 -3.42 22.68 -9.49
CA PHE A 145 -2.62 21.92 -8.54
C PHE A 145 -3.45 20.78 -7.93
N THR A 146 -4.62 21.11 -7.39
CA THR A 146 -5.49 20.14 -6.72
C THR A 146 -5.95 19.06 -7.70
N PHE A 147 -6.34 19.44 -8.92
CA PHE A 147 -6.77 18.49 -9.96
C PHE A 147 -5.64 17.52 -10.32
N ILE A 148 -4.46 18.02 -10.67
CA ILE A 148 -3.30 17.19 -11.04
C ILE A 148 -2.93 16.24 -9.91
N VAL A 149 -2.82 16.76 -8.68
CA VAL A 149 -2.44 15.94 -7.53
C VAL A 149 -3.48 14.86 -7.25
N LEU A 150 -4.78 15.19 -7.26
CA LEU A 150 -5.83 14.20 -7.05
C LEU A 150 -5.81 13.15 -8.15
N THR A 151 -5.72 13.53 -9.43
CA THR A 151 -5.66 12.56 -10.53
C THR A 151 -4.44 11.64 -10.42
N LEU A 152 -3.26 12.18 -10.07
CA LEU A 152 -2.06 11.36 -9.83
C LEU A 152 -2.27 10.38 -8.68
N LEU A 153 -2.86 10.83 -7.57
CA LEU A 153 -3.20 9.95 -6.44
C LEU A 153 -4.22 8.88 -6.82
N THR A 154 -5.21 9.19 -7.68
CA THR A 154 -6.15 8.19 -8.21
C THR A 154 -5.43 7.12 -9.01
N ILE A 155 -4.53 7.51 -9.92
CA ILE A 155 -3.76 6.57 -10.75
C ILE A 155 -2.89 5.67 -9.87
N LEU A 156 -2.18 6.26 -8.91
CA LEU A 156 -1.32 5.51 -7.98
C LEU A 156 -2.12 4.58 -7.07
N GLY A 157 -3.29 5.02 -6.61
CA GLY A 157 -4.23 4.19 -5.85
C GLY A 157 -4.74 3.00 -6.67
N ALA A 158 -5.16 3.24 -7.91
CA ALA A 158 -5.61 2.19 -8.83
C ALA A 158 -4.48 1.18 -9.11
N LEU A 159 -3.26 1.65 -9.38
CA LEU A 159 -2.09 0.78 -9.55
C LEU A 159 -1.83 -0.08 -8.31
N LYS A 160 -1.92 0.52 -7.12
CA LYS A 160 -1.77 -0.21 -5.85
C LYS A 160 -2.81 -1.31 -5.68
N ILE A 161 -4.08 -1.03 -6.00
CA ILE A 161 -5.18 -1.99 -5.89
C ILE A 161 -5.01 -3.10 -6.93
N CYS A 162 -4.71 -2.76 -8.18
CA CYS A 162 -4.47 -3.73 -9.24
C CYS A 162 -3.31 -4.67 -8.86
N CYS A 163 -2.12 -4.13 -8.54
CA CYS A 163 -0.97 -4.95 -8.17
C CYS A 163 -1.19 -5.73 -6.85
N GLY A 164 -1.86 -5.12 -5.87
CA GLY A 164 -2.16 -5.76 -4.58
C GLY A 164 -3.17 -6.90 -4.70
N PHE A 165 -4.19 -6.76 -5.54
CA PHE A 165 -5.18 -7.81 -5.79
C PHE A 165 -4.55 -9.03 -6.48
N PHE A 166 -3.67 -8.81 -7.46
CA PHE A 166 -2.90 -9.90 -8.09
C PHE A 166 -2.02 -10.63 -7.06
N ALA A 167 -1.27 -9.88 -6.24
CA ALA A 167 -0.41 -10.47 -5.21
C ALA A 167 -1.20 -11.27 -4.14
N PHE A 168 -2.36 -10.76 -3.71
CA PHE A 168 -3.21 -11.47 -2.75
C PHE A 168 -3.80 -12.75 -3.34
N LYS A 169 -4.24 -12.72 -4.60
CA LYS A 169 -4.78 -13.89 -5.29
C LYS A 169 -3.74 -15.01 -5.41
N GLU A 170 -2.48 -14.66 -5.64
CA GLU A 170 -1.38 -15.60 -5.73
C GLU A 170 -1.03 -16.20 -4.35
N TYR A 171 -1.09 -15.40 -3.29
CA TYR A 171 -0.93 -15.88 -1.90
C TYR A 171 -2.04 -16.86 -1.48
N ASP A 172 -3.31 -16.57 -1.77
CA ASP A 172 -4.44 -17.45 -1.43
C ASP A 172 -4.35 -18.81 -2.17
N ALA A 173 -3.87 -18.81 -3.41
CA ALA A 173 -3.62 -20.03 -4.17
C ALA A 173 -2.53 -20.89 -3.53
N TYR A 174 -1.43 -20.27 -3.08
CA TYR A 174 -0.34 -20.96 -2.39
C TYR A 174 -0.80 -21.60 -1.06
N VAL A 175 -1.54 -20.86 -0.23
CA VAL A 175 -2.04 -21.37 1.07
C VAL A 175 -2.94 -22.60 0.87
N LYS A 176 -3.83 -22.57 -0.12
CA LYS A 176 -4.70 -23.72 -0.43
C LYS A 176 -3.92 -24.95 -0.91
N GLU A 177 -2.78 -24.79 -1.57
CA GLU A 177 -1.93 -25.91 -1.95
C GLU A 177 -1.21 -26.54 -0.76
N GLU A 178 -0.77 -25.75 0.21
CA GLU A 178 -0.14 -26.24 1.44
C GLU A 178 -1.15 -27.03 2.30
N GLU A 179 -2.36 -26.50 2.52
CA GLU A 179 -3.41 -27.21 3.27
C GLU A 179 -3.82 -28.55 2.63
N LYS A 180 -3.70 -28.65 1.31
CA LYS A 180 -3.98 -29.89 0.58
C LYS A 180 -2.87 -30.94 0.72
N LYS A 181 -1.61 -30.51 0.93
CA LYS A 181 -0.48 -31.40 1.19
C LYS A 181 -0.48 -31.93 2.64
N GLU A 182 -1.02 -31.17 3.58
CA GLU A 182 -1.09 -31.58 4.99
C GLU A 182 -2.21 -32.59 5.27
N ASN A 183 -3.26 -32.59 4.45
CA ASN A 183 -4.44 -33.46 4.59
C ASN A 183 -4.39 -34.76 3.76
N ASN A 184 -3.31 -35.01 3.00
CA ASN A 184 -3.11 -36.21 2.16
C ASN A 184 -1.85 -36.96 2.60
#